data_AF-A0A5C5YC41-F1
#
_entry.id   AF-A0A5C5YC41-F1
#
_cell.length_a   1.000
_cell.length_b   1.000
_cell.length_c   1.000
_cell.angle_alpha   90.00
_cell.angle_beta   90.00
_cell.angle_gamma   90.00
#
_symmetry.space_group_name_H-M   'P 1'
#
loop_
_entity.id
_entity.type
_entity.pdbx_description
1 polymer ?
#
loop_
_entity_poly.entity_id
_entity_poly.type
_entity_poly.pdbx_seq_one_letter_code
_entity_poly.pdbx_strand_id
1 'polypeptide(L)'
;MPITRCFNHLIHAMTDALLSDLVLFSTAIPFQGGVNHLNEQWQAYWAEKFGSHGYVPTDPVRPRIWRDRRISIPYRQNMILYVSKIRMAEIAEPICTVPFLSVAHPEMYEIRNSKSVRQSLRDLQMTTASKCKRIFGIS
;
A
#
# COMPACT_ATOMS: atom_id res chain seq x y z
N MET A 1 -15.02 17.40 -2.31
CA MET A 1 -15.71 16.13 -2.64
C MET A 1 -14.98 15.00 -1.94
N PRO A 2 -15.61 14.15 -1.13
CA PRO A 2 -14.86 13.17 -0.38
C PRO A 2 -14.46 12.02 -1.32
N ILE A 3 -13.15 11.80 -1.46
CA ILE A 3 -12.49 10.81 -2.32
C ILE A 3 -13.05 9.39 -2.13
N THR A 4 -13.63 9.11 -0.95
CA THR A 4 -14.35 7.87 -0.63
C THR A 4 -15.52 7.59 -1.58
N ARG A 5 -16.19 8.62 -2.12
CA ARG A 5 -17.33 8.43 -3.02
C ARG A 5 -16.91 7.80 -4.34
N CYS A 6 -15.83 8.25 -4.98
CA CYS A 6 -15.37 7.68 -6.26
C CYS A 6 -14.87 6.23 -6.11
N PHE A 7 -14.21 5.91 -5.01
CA PHE A 7 -13.70 4.55 -4.77
C PHE A 7 -14.80 3.53 -4.47
N ASN A 8 -15.86 3.93 -3.75
CA ASN A 8 -17.01 3.04 -3.57
C ASN A 8 -17.62 2.67 -4.93
N HIS A 9 -17.78 3.63 -5.85
CA HIS A 9 -18.28 3.33 -7.20
C HIS A 9 -17.35 2.39 -7.98
N LEU A 10 -16.02 2.47 -7.79
CA LEU A 10 -15.08 1.55 -8.42
C LEU A 10 -15.26 0.12 -7.89
N ILE A 11 -15.35 -0.05 -6.57
CA ILE A 11 -15.58 -1.38 -5.97
C ILE A 11 -16.91 -1.94 -6.48
N HIS A 12 -17.99 -1.17 -6.38
CA HIS A 12 -19.30 -1.57 -6.90
C HIS A 12 -19.24 -1.95 -8.39
N ALA A 13 -18.53 -1.18 -9.23
CA ALA A 13 -18.38 -1.53 -10.64
C ALA A 13 -17.61 -2.85 -10.84
N MET A 14 -16.59 -3.13 -10.03
CA MET A 14 -15.80 -4.36 -10.10
C MET A 14 -16.54 -5.57 -9.54
N THR A 15 -17.38 -5.39 -8.52
CA THR A 15 -18.02 -6.48 -7.77
C THR A 15 -19.47 -6.75 -8.15
N ASP A 16 -20.28 -5.71 -8.39
CA ASP A 16 -21.74 -5.81 -8.49
C ASP A 16 -22.20 -6.03 -9.93
N ALA A 17 -21.40 -5.61 -10.91
CA ALA A 17 -21.67 -5.87 -12.32
C ALA A 17 -21.32 -7.31 -12.74
N LEU A 18 -21.03 -8.23 -11.80
CA LEU A 18 -20.62 -9.62 -12.07
C LEU A 18 -19.44 -9.75 -13.04
N LEU A 19 -18.58 -8.72 -13.13
CA LEU A 19 -17.56 -8.68 -14.19
C LEU A 19 -16.41 -9.67 -13.97
N SER A 20 -16.18 -10.14 -12.74
CA SER A 20 -15.15 -11.15 -12.48
C SER A 20 -15.30 -11.81 -11.10
N ASP A 21 -15.13 -13.12 -11.04
CA ASP A 21 -14.98 -13.86 -9.78
C ASP A 21 -13.62 -13.62 -9.08
N LEU A 22 -12.68 -12.99 -9.79
CA LEU A 22 -11.31 -12.74 -9.35
C LEU A 22 -10.93 -11.27 -9.58
N VAL A 23 -10.56 -10.58 -8.52
CA VAL A 23 -10.17 -9.17 -8.56
C VAL A 23 -8.79 -9.01 -7.94
N LEU A 24 -7.78 -8.75 -8.78
CA LEU A 24 -6.45 -8.35 -8.31
C LEU A 24 -6.44 -6.84 -8.07
N PHE A 25 -6.27 -6.43 -6.82
CA PHE A 25 -6.35 -5.04 -6.43
C PHE A 25 -5.07 -4.59 -5.74
N SER A 26 -4.61 -3.38 -6.07
CA SER A 26 -3.34 -2.83 -5.58
C SER A 26 -3.55 -1.44 -5.04
N THR A 27 -3.26 -1.24 -3.75
CA THR A 27 -3.42 0.06 -3.10
C THR A 27 -2.22 0.39 -2.23
N ALA A 28 -1.80 1.65 -2.31
CA ALA A 28 -0.79 2.18 -1.42
C ALA A 28 -1.25 2.13 0.04
N ILE A 29 -0.33 1.71 0.91
CA ILE A 29 -0.53 1.78 2.36
C ILE A 29 -0.34 3.23 2.82
N PRO A 30 -0.82 3.61 4.03
CA PRO A 30 -0.67 4.96 4.54
C PRO A 30 0.77 5.47 4.50
N PHE A 31 0.92 6.69 4.01
CA PHE A 31 2.18 7.42 3.88
C PHE A 31 3.19 6.86 2.87
N GLN A 32 2.77 5.94 2.01
CA GLN A 32 3.63 5.43 0.95
C GLN A 32 3.98 6.54 -0.06
N GLY A 33 3.05 7.45 -0.31
CA GLY A 33 3.18 8.52 -1.30
C GLY A 33 3.20 7.98 -2.74
N GLY A 34 3.11 8.89 -3.71
CA GLY A 34 3.10 8.57 -5.13
C GLY A 34 2.27 9.59 -5.92
N VAL A 35 2.22 9.42 -7.25
CA VAL A 35 1.45 10.33 -8.12
C VAL A 35 -0.04 10.01 -7.98
N ASN A 36 -0.86 11.01 -7.63
CA ASN A 36 -2.32 10.86 -7.45
C ASN A 36 -2.75 9.85 -6.39
N HIS A 37 -1.93 9.63 -5.36
CA HIS A 37 -2.29 8.82 -4.21
C HIS A 37 -3.28 9.56 -3.31
N LEU A 38 -4.57 9.44 -3.64
CA LEU A 38 -5.65 10.13 -2.95
C LEU A 38 -6.27 9.31 -1.80
N ASN A 39 -6.09 7.98 -1.80
CA ASN A 39 -6.72 7.09 -0.82
C ASN A 39 -5.77 5.94 -0.42
N GLU A 40 -4.77 6.29 0.39
CA GLU A 40 -3.82 5.32 0.94
C GLU A 40 -4.43 4.64 2.17
N GLN A 41 -4.70 3.35 2.06
CA GLN A 41 -5.36 2.56 3.11
C GLN A 41 -4.74 1.16 3.15
N TRP A 42 -4.72 0.57 4.35
CA TRP A 42 -4.25 -0.80 4.56
C TRP A 42 -5.08 -1.80 3.77
N GLN A 43 -4.49 -2.92 3.35
CA GLN A 43 -5.21 -3.96 2.63
C GLN A 43 -6.32 -4.58 3.50
N ALA A 44 -6.22 -4.49 4.83
CA ALA A 44 -7.29 -4.88 5.76
C ALA A 44 -8.57 -4.03 5.55
N TYR A 45 -8.43 -2.71 5.40
CA TYR A 45 -9.57 -1.83 5.11
C TYR A 45 -10.26 -2.23 3.79
N TRP A 46 -9.48 -2.52 2.77
CA TRP A 46 -10.01 -2.97 1.48
C TRP A 46 -10.64 -4.36 1.57
N ALA A 47 -10.08 -5.26 2.37
CA ALA A 47 -10.65 -6.57 2.60
C ALA A 47 -12.03 -6.52 3.26
N GLU A 48 -12.26 -5.61 4.21
CA GLU A 48 -13.59 -5.37 4.76
C GLU A 48 -14.56 -4.87 3.68
N LYS A 49 -14.11 -3.94 2.83
CA LYS A 49 -14.91 -3.42 1.72
C LYS A 49 -15.25 -4.48 0.68
N PHE A 50 -14.30 -5.28 0.22
CA PHE A 50 -14.57 -6.39 -0.69
C PHE A 50 -15.44 -7.47 -0.02
N GLY A 51 -15.23 -7.69 1.29
CA GLY A 51 -16.01 -8.61 2.11
C GLY A 51 -17.50 -8.27 2.15
N SER A 52 -17.88 -6.99 2.19
CA SER A 52 -19.28 -6.56 2.12
C SER A 52 -19.94 -6.85 0.76
N HIS A 53 -19.15 -7.14 -0.27
CA HIS A 53 -19.62 -7.50 -1.61
C HIS A 53 -19.47 -9.01 -1.89
N GLY A 54 -19.20 -9.83 -0.88
CA GLY A 54 -19.15 -11.28 -1.03
C GLY A 54 -17.80 -11.84 -1.54
N TYR A 55 -16.71 -11.09 -1.38
CA TYR A 55 -15.36 -11.54 -1.75
C TYR A 55 -14.53 -11.90 -0.51
N VAL A 56 -13.51 -12.73 -0.70
CA VAL A 56 -12.51 -13.09 0.31
C VAL A 56 -11.11 -12.74 -0.18
N PRO A 57 -10.23 -12.16 0.67
CA PRO A 57 -8.86 -11.89 0.30
C PRO A 57 -8.02 -13.18 0.28
N THR A 58 -7.09 -13.24 -0.67
CA THR A 58 -6.06 -14.27 -0.81
C THR A 58 -4.74 -13.61 -1.21
N ASP A 59 -3.61 -14.22 -0.86
CA ASP A 59 -2.28 -13.65 -1.12
C ASP A 59 -1.31 -14.65 -1.78
N PRO A 60 -1.65 -15.17 -2.97
CA PRO A 60 -0.79 -16.15 -3.66
C PRO A 60 0.48 -15.54 -4.27
N VAL A 61 0.54 -14.22 -4.40
CA VAL A 61 1.60 -13.53 -5.14
C VAL A 61 2.71 -13.03 -4.22
N ARG A 62 2.38 -12.22 -3.21
CA ARG A 62 3.39 -11.49 -2.42
C ARG A 62 4.40 -12.42 -1.75
N PRO A 63 4.02 -13.57 -1.13
CA PRO A 63 4.99 -14.47 -0.51
C PRO A 63 6.08 -14.97 -1.47
N ARG A 64 5.78 -15.08 -2.77
CA ARG A 64 6.70 -15.58 -3.81
C ARG A 64 7.67 -14.51 -4.28
N ILE A 65 7.27 -13.24 -4.24
CA ILE A 65 8.04 -12.11 -4.78
C ILE A 65 8.56 -11.14 -3.72
N TRP A 66 8.21 -11.32 -2.44
CA TRP A 66 8.50 -10.37 -1.36
C TRP A 66 9.98 -9.96 -1.29
N ARG A 67 10.88 -10.92 -1.49
CA ARG A 67 12.34 -10.71 -1.43
C ARG A 67 13.00 -10.47 -2.78
N ASP A 68 12.25 -10.49 -3.88
CA ASP A 68 12.81 -10.31 -5.22
C ASP A 68 13.08 -8.83 -5.52
N ARG A 69 14.33 -8.42 -5.34
CA ARG A 69 14.77 -7.04 -5.55
C ARG A 69 14.73 -6.58 -7.01
N ARG A 70 14.50 -7.48 -7.97
CA ARG A 70 14.26 -7.11 -9.38
C ARG A 70 12.87 -6.49 -9.57
N ILE A 71 11.96 -6.71 -8.63
CA ILE A 71 10.60 -6.20 -8.65
C ILE A 71 10.49 -4.98 -7.72
N SER A 72 9.88 -3.91 -8.20
CA SER A 72 9.72 -2.71 -7.38
C SER A 72 8.82 -2.97 -6.15
N ILE A 73 9.10 -2.26 -5.06
CA ILE A 73 8.43 -2.48 -3.76
C ILE A 73 6.90 -2.37 -3.86
N PRO A 74 6.30 -1.40 -4.57
CA PRO A 74 4.84 -1.30 -4.65
C PRO A 74 4.17 -2.58 -5.19
N TYR A 75 4.76 -3.27 -6.17
CA TYR A 75 4.22 -4.53 -6.69
C TYR A 75 4.40 -5.69 -5.71
N ARG A 76 5.50 -5.70 -4.94
CA ARG A 76 5.72 -6.70 -3.88
C ARG A 76 4.78 -6.53 -2.69
N GLN A 77 4.33 -5.31 -2.42
CA GLN A 77 3.61 -4.97 -1.19
C GLN A 77 2.09 -4.84 -1.37
N ASN A 78 1.64 -4.16 -2.41
CA ASN A 78 0.31 -3.56 -2.39
C ASN A 78 -0.82 -4.47 -2.87
N MET A 79 -0.46 -5.55 -3.57
CA MET A 79 -1.38 -6.37 -4.34
C MET A 79 -2.02 -7.48 -3.49
N ILE A 80 -3.34 -7.56 -3.52
CA ILE A 80 -4.14 -8.65 -2.93
C ILE A 80 -5.12 -9.16 -3.98
N LEU A 81 -5.32 -10.47 -4.01
CA LEU A 81 -6.31 -11.11 -4.87
C LEU A 81 -7.59 -11.35 -4.07
N TYR A 82 -8.68 -10.73 -4.49
CA TYR A 82 -10.02 -10.95 -3.95
C TYR A 82 -10.76 -11.97 -4.80
N VAL A 83 -11.30 -13.01 -4.17
CA VAL A 83 -12.02 -14.10 -4.82
C VAL A 83 -13.47 -14.09 -4.36
N SER A 84 -14.43 -14.19 -5.27
CA SER A 84 -15.84 -14.38 -4.93
C SER A 84 -16.00 -15.58 -4.00
N LYS A 85 -16.82 -15.47 -2.94
CA LYS A 85 -17.10 -16.58 -2.02
C LYS A 85 -17.67 -17.80 -2.73
N ILE A 86 -18.47 -17.58 -3.78
CA ILE A 86 -19.03 -18.65 -4.61
C ILE A 86 -17.90 -19.40 -5.30
N ARG A 87 -17.04 -18.67 -6.01
CA ARG A 87 -15.89 -19.26 -6.70
C ARG A 87 -14.92 -19.93 -5.73
N MET A 88 -14.68 -19.33 -4.58
CA MET A 88 -13.80 -19.89 -3.56
C MET A 88 -14.29 -21.24 -3.04
N ALA A 89 -15.61 -21.45 -2.95
CA ALA A 89 -16.19 -22.72 -2.55
C ALA A 89 -16.02 -23.84 -3.59
N GLU A 90 -15.82 -23.48 -4.87
CA GLU A 90 -15.58 -24.44 -5.96
C GLU A 90 -14.10 -24.87 -6.06
N ILE A 91 -13.19 -24.11 -5.46
CA ILE A 91 -11.76 -24.40 -5.53
C ILE A 91 -11.44 -25.46 -4.46
N ALA A 92 -11.13 -26.68 -4.93
CA ALA A 92 -10.85 -27.85 -4.08
C ALA A 92 -9.71 -27.63 -3.07
N GLU A 93 -8.70 -26.84 -3.44
CA GLU A 93 -7.64 -26.39 -2.54
C GLU A 93 -7.77 -24.87 -2.34
N PRO A 94 -8.25 -24.41 -1.18
CA PRO A 94 -8.38 -22.98 -0.92
C PRO A 94 -7.03 -22.31 -1.20
N ILE A 95 -7.02 -21.25 -2.03
CA ILE A 95 -5.87 -20.33 -2.20
C ILE A 95 -5.60 -19.55 -0.88
N CYS A 96 -6.15 -20.02 0.24
CA CYS A 96 -6.26 -19.35 1.51
C CYS A 96 -4.95 -19.48 2.30
N THR A 97 -3.92 -18.78 1.84
CA THR A 97 -2.91 -18.27 2.77
C THR A 97 -3.58 -17.18 3.58
N VAL A 98 -3.71 -17.35 4.90
CA VAL A 98 -4.22 -16.31 5.81
C VAL A 98 -3.49 -15.01 5.48
N PRO A 99 -4.14 -14.02 4.83
CA PRO A 99 -3.38 -12.97 4.18
C PRO A 99 -2.89 -11.99 5.24
N PHE A 100 -1.59 -11.67 5.18
CA PHE A 100 -0.99 -10.63 6.01
C PHE A 100 -1.42 -9.25 5.48
N LEU A 101 -2.65 -8.83 5.80
CA LEU A 101 -3.31 -7.67 5.20
C LEU A 101 -2.81 -6.30 5.70
N SER A 102 -2.13 -6.26 6.85
CA SER A 102 -1.59 -5.03 7.41
C SER A 102 -0.09 -5.15 7.58
N VAL A 103 0.62 -5.29 6.46
CA VAL A 103 2.08 -5.46 6.46
C VAL A 103 2.73 -4.44 5.53
N ALA A 104 3.69 -3.71 6.10
CA ALA A 104 4.61 -2.86 5.37
C ALA A 104 5.87 -3.66 5.01
N HIS A 105 6.37 -3.44 3.80
CA HIS A 105 7.61 -4.01 3.32
C HIS A 105 8.79 -3.37 4.06
N PRO A 106 9.74 -4.15 4.61
CA PRO A 106 10.86 -3.61 5.40
C PRO A 106 11.67 -2.54 4.66
N GLU A 107 12.00 -2.78 3.37
CA GLU A 107 12.72 -1.80 2.55
C GLU A 107 11.94 -0.46 2.41
N MET A 108 10.61 -0.47 2.45
CA MET A 108 9.82 0.77 2.41
C MET A 108 10.00 1.58 3.69
N TYR A 109 10.00 0.90 4.84
CA TYR A 109 10.26 1.51 6.14
C TYR A 109 11.68 2.10 6.21
N GLU A 110 12.69 1.35 5.74
CA GLU A 110 14.09 1.79 5.70
C GLU A 110 14.31 3.00 4.79
N ILE A 111 13.71 3.02 3.60
CA ILE A 111 13.78 4.16 2.68
C ILE A 111 13.17 5.41 3.33
N ARG A 112 12.03 5.26 4.03
CA ARG A 112 11.39 6.38 4.70
C ARG A 112 12.23 6.91 5.86
N ASN A 113 12.78 6.02 6.68
CA ASN A 113 13.63 6.39 7.81
C ASN A 113 14.93 7.08 7.34
N SER A 114 15.59 6.54 6.32
CA SER A 114 16.82 7.14 5.76
C SER A 114 16.57 8.53 5.16
N LYS A 115 15.42 8.75 4.51
CA LYS A 115 15.02 10.09 4.04
C LYS A 115 14.79 11.05 5.21
N SER A 116 14.12 10.61 6.27
CA SER A 116 13.87 11.43 7.47
C SER A 116 15.19 11.84 8.15
N VAL A 117 16.10 10.89 8.38
CA VAL A 117 17.41 11.16 8.98
C VAL A 117 18.22 12.14 8.13
N ARG A 118 18.25 11.95 6.81
CA ARG A 118 18.94 12.88 5.89
C ARG A 118 18.36 14.29 5.94
N GLN A 119 17.03 14.40 6.05
CA GLN A 119 16.38 15.71 6.17
C GLN A 119 16.77 16.40 7.48
N SER A 120 16.67 15.70 8.61
CA SER A 120 17.05 16.25 9.92
C SER A 120 18.52 16.68 9.95
N LEU A 121 19.43 15.92 9.33
CA LEU A 121 20.85 16.29 9.23
C LEU A 121 21.05 17.56 8.39
N ARG A 122 20.34 17.70 7.27
CA ARG A 122 20.38 18.93 6.45
C ARG A 122 19.85 20.13 7.22
N ASP A 123 18.75 19.98 7.94
CA ASP A 123 18.15 21.07 8.72
C ASP A 123 19.07 21.52 9.86
N LEU A 124 19.74 20.57 10.53
CA LEU A 124 20.74 20.86 11.54
C LEU A 124 21.96 21.57 10.95
N GLN A 125 22.47 21.12 9.81
CA GLN A 125 23.59 21.76 9.11
C GLN A 125 23.24 23.20 8.68
N MET A 126 22.06 23.41 8.09
CA MET A 126 21.57 24.74 7.70
C MET A 126 21.41 25.67 8.90
N THR A 127 20.85 25.16 10.00
CA THR A 127 20.69 25.92 11.24
C THR A 127 22.04 26.31 11.82
N THR A 128 23.00 25.38 11.83
CA THR A 128 24.36 25.60 12.36
C THR A 128 25.11 26.61 11.50
N ALA A 129 25.08 26.45 10.17
CA ALA A 129 25.68 27.39 9.22
C ALA A 129 25.10 28.81 9.37
N SER A 130 23.78 28.93 9.51
CA SER A 130 23.10 30.22 9.73
C SER A 130 23.50 30.85 11.08
N LYS A 131 23.64 30.05 12.14
CA LYS A 131 24.09 30.51 13.45
C LYS A 131 25.55 30.94 13.43
N CYS A 132 26.43 30.20 12.75
CA CYS A 132 27.84 30.54 12.57
C CYS A 132 28.00 31.84 11.77
N LYS A 133 27.29 32.01 10.64
CA LYS A 133 27.30 33.28 9.89
C LYS A 133 26.90 34.46 10.77
N ARG A 134 25.88 34.29 11.62
CA ARG A 134 25.39 35.33 12.54
C ARG A 134 26.38 35.66 13.66
N ILE A 135 27.13 34.67 14.17
CA ILE A 135 28.11 34.84 15.25
C ILE A 135 29.42 35.44 14.73
N PHE A 136 29.88 35.01 13.54
CA PHE A 136 31.18 35.39 12.99
C PHE A 136 31.12 36.54 11.97
N GLY A 137 29.94 37.10 11.69
CA GLY A 137 29.79 38.27 10.80
C GLY A 137 30.17 38.04 9.34
N ILE A 138 30.29 36.78 8.91
CA ILE A 138 30.69 36.42 7.55
C ILE A 138 29.45 36.49 6.64
N SER A 139 29.44 37.48 5.74
CA SER A 139 28.37 37.71 4.76
C SER A 139 28.35 36.60 3.70
#